data_AF-A0A7C1U413-F1
#
_entry.id   AF-A0A7C1U413-F1
#
_cell.length_a   1.000
_cell.length_b   1.000
_cell.length_c   1.000
_cell.angle_alpha   90.00
_cell.angle_beta   90.00
_cell.angle_gamma   90.00
#
_symmetry.space_group_name_H-M   'P 1'
#
loop_
_entity.id
_entity.type
_entity.pdbx_description
1 polymer ?
#
loop_
_entity_poly.entity_id
_entity_poly.type
_entity_poly.pdbx_seq_one_letter_code
_entity_poly.pdbx_strand_id
1 'polypeptide(L)'
;MQITRPLSLLAALFLVAGCVTINVYFPAAAAEEAADRIIDQVYGGSDSGEPVKEKPQAQPAEPQSRNDGAQPLVVQMLEWLVPVAEAAPNFDIQTPAIQSITRSMEARHARLVPYYRSGAVGMTRDGLITIRDLGAIPLRERGRVKQLVAEENRDRKALYREIARANGRPEWEKDIRATFARRWVDRAPAGWWYQDAGGAWKRK
;
A
#
# COMPACT_ATOMS: atom_id res chain seq x y z
N MET A 1 -35.41 -43.58 35.60
CA MET A 1 -34.11 -42.88 35.52
C MET A 1 -33.68 -42.89 34.06
N GLN A 2 -33.95 -41.82 33.31
CA GLN A 2 -33.62 -41.75 31.88
C GLN A 2 -32.38 -40.87 31.68
N ILE A 3 -31.32 -41.50 31.19
CA ILE A 3 -30.04 -40.89 30.82
C ILE A 3 -30.11 -40.59 29.31
N THR A 4 -30.67 -39.44 28.93
CA THR A 4 -30.72 -39.04 27.50
C THR A 4 -30.69 -37.52 27.34
N ARG A 5 -29.64 -36.83 27.80
CA ARG A 5 -29.46 -35.38 27.55
C ARG A 5 -28.02 -34.85 27.32
N PRO A 6 -26.92 -35.63 27.18
CA PRO A 6 -25.62 -35.01 26.86
C PRO A 6 -25.33 -34.93 25.34
N LEU A 7 -26.05 -35.67 24.49
CA LEU A 7 -25.70 -35.80 23.08
C LEU A 7 -26.17 -34.61 22.20
N SER A 8 -27.24 -33.91 22.61
CA SER A 8 -27.77 -32.76 21.85
C SER A 8 -26.98 -31.46 22.06
N LEU A 9 -26.19 -31.34 23.13
CA LEU A 9 -25.36 -30.15 23.39
C LEU A 9 -24.02 -30.20 22.65
N LEU A 10 -23.46 -31.38 22.37
CA LEU A 10 -22.24 -31.51 21.56
C LEU A 10 -22.48 -31.26 20.05
N ALA A 11 -23.68 -31.58 19.56
CA ALA A 11 -24.02 -31.40 18.14
C ALA A 11 -24.21 -29.92 17.74
N ALA A 12 -24.58 -29.05 18.68
CA ALA A 12 -24.77 -27.63 18.44
C ALA A 12 -23.44 -26.85 18.33
N LEU A 13 -22.34 -27.37 18.89
CA LEU A 13 -21.03 -26.69 18.88
C LEU A 13 -20.24 -26.91 17.57
N PHE A 14 -20.55 -27.98 16.82
CA PHE A 14 -19.86 -28.31 15.56
C PHE A 14 -20.42 -27.57 14.32
N LEU A 15 -21.60 -26.94 14.43
CA LEU A 15 -22.28 -26.28 13.30
C LEU A 15 -21.76 -24.86 12.99
N VAL A 16 -20.83 -24.32 13.79
CA VAL A 16 -20.22 -22.98 13.56
C VAL A 16 -18.93 -23.05 12.75
N ALA A 17 -18.54 -24.23 12.25
CA ALA A 17 -17.51 -24.37 11.21
C ALA A 17 -18.06 -23.93 9.83
N GLY A 18 -18.65 -22.72 9.78
CA GLY A 18 -19.00 -22.09 8.52
C GLY A 18 -17.72 -21.89 7.73
N CYS A 19 -17.69 -22.41 6.50
CA CYS A 19 -16.74 -21.97 5.49
C CYS A 19 -16.99 -20.47 5.28
N VAL A 20 -16.31 -19.62 6.05
CA VAL A 20 -16.24 -18.19 5.75
C VAL A 20 -15.61 -18.12 4.37
N THR A 21 -16.40 -17.75 3.39
CA THR A 21 -15.90 -17.36 2.08
C THR A 21 -15.17 -16.06 2.33
N ILE A 22 -13.91 -16.14 2.78
CA ILE A 22 -13.07 -14.96 2.91
C ILE A 22 -12.74 -14.54 1.48
N ASN A 23 -13.68 -13.82 0.85
CA ASN A 23 -13.42 -13.08 -0.35
C ASN A 23 -12.49 -11.93 0.06
N VAL A 24 -11.20 -12.23 0.20
CA VAL A 24 -10.22 -11.23 0.65
C VAL A 24 -10.11 -10.19 -0.47
N TYR A 25 -10.86 -9.12 -0.32
CA TYR A 25 -10.78 -7.93 -1.15
C TYR A 25 -9.38 -7.28 -1.02
N PHE A 26 -8.99 -6.48 -2.01
CA PHE A 26 -7.73 -5.76 -1.99
C PHE A 26 -7.64 -4.82 -0.76
N PRO A 27 -6.66 -4.97 0.14
CA PRO A 27 -6.56 -4.18 1.37
C PRO A 27 -6.00 -2.78 1.07
N ALA A 28 -6.85 -1.90 0.54
CA ALA A 28 -6.44 -0.60 0.00
C ALA A 28 -5.65 0.27 1.00
N ALA A 29 -6.11 0.36 2.26
CA ALA A 29 -5.43 1.16 3.29
C ALA A 29 -4.02 0.63 3.62
N ALA A 30 -3.87 -0.69 3.77
CA ALA A 30 -2.56 -1.30 4.01
C ALA A 30 -1.61 -1.13 2.81
N ALA A 31 -2.15 -1.22 1.59
CA ALA A 31 -1.39 -0.95 0.38
C ALA A 31 -0.96 0.53 0.25
N GLU A 32 -1.80 1.47 0.70
CA GLU A 32 -1.48 2.91 0.72
C GLU A 32 -0.36 3.20 1.73
N GLU A 33 -0.43 2.65 2.94
CA GLU A 33 0.63 2.77 3.94
C GLU A 33 1.95 2.13 3.46
N ALA A 34 1.87 0.96 2.85
CA ALA A 34 3.02 0.29 2.26
C ALA A 34 3.65 1.11 1.12
N ALA A 35 2.83 1.69 0.26
CA ALA A 35 3.28 2.58 -0.80
C ALA A 35 3.98 3.81 -0.22
N ASP A 36 3.41 4.45 0.80
CA ASP A 36 4.00 5.61 1.45
C ASP A 36 5.38 5.31 2.01
N ARG A 37 5.55 4.21 2.74
CA ARG A 37 6.86 3.83 3.30
C ARG A 37 7.92 3.64 2.22
N ILE A 38 7.59 2.96 1.13
CA ILE A 38 8.51 2.74 0.01
C ILE A 38 8.83 4.06 -0.71
N ILE A 39 7.82 4.90 -0.93
CA ILE A 39 7.98 6.17 -1.64
C ILE A 39 8.81 7.15 -0.80
N ASP A 40 8.54 7.25 0.50
CA ASP A 40 9.28 8.09 1.43
C ASP A 40 10.76 7.65 1.47
N GLN A 41 11.05 6.34 1.42
CA GLN A 41 12.42 5.84 1.27
C GLN A 41 13.06 6.29 -0.07
N VAL A 42 12.35 6.17 -1.19
CA VAL A 42 12.89 6.54 -2.51
C VAL A 42 13.12 8.05 -2.64
N TYR A 43 12.27 8.88 -2.03
CA TYR A 43 12.38 10.35 -2.08
C TYR A 43 13.31 10.94 -1.02
N GLY A 44 13.34 10.34 0.16
CA GLY A 44 13.94 10.92 1.36
C GLY A 44 15.38 10.53 1.64
N GLY A 45 16.03 9.68 0.81
CA GLY A 45 17.32 9.02 1.08
C GLY A 45 18.35 9.82 1.90
N SER A 46 18.25 9.70 3.23
CA SER A 46 19.23 9.81 4.32
C SER A 46 18.43 9.64 5.64
N ASP A 47 18.75 8.62 6.44
CA ASP A 47 18.16 8.31 7.77
C ASP A 47 16.79 7.62 7.86
N SER A 48 16.62 6.47 7.20
CA SER A 48 15.62 5.49 7.66
C SER A 48 16.13 4.05 7.51
N GLY A 49 17.26 3.78 8.15
CA GLY A 49 17.66 2.45 8.59
C GLY A 49 17.13 2.13 9.99
N GLU A 50 15.92 2.57 10.33
CA GLU A 50 15.26 2.10 11.54
C GLU A 50 14.54 0.78 11.25
N PRO A 51 14.67 -0.23 12.14
CA PRO A 51 13.80 -1.39 12.06
C PRO A 51 12.36 -0.90 12.16
N VAL A 52 11.50 -1.43 11.30
CA VAL A 52 10.05 -1.18 11.34
C VAL A 52 9.56 -1.54 12.74
N LYS A 53 9.45 -0.53 13.61
CA LYS A 53 8.60 -0.62 14.79
C LYS A 53 7.19 -0.52 14.26
N GLU A 54 6.50 -1.65 14.31
CA GLU A 54 5.04 -1.75 14.30
C GLU A 54 4.49 -0.59 15.14
N LYS A 55 3.96 0.45 14.47
CA LYS A 55 3.34 1.57 15.17
C LYS A 55 1.95 1.11 15.63
N PRO A 56 1.55 1.41 16.88
CA PRO A 56 0.25 1.06 17.39
C PRO A 56 -0.87 1.54 16.47
N GLN A 57 -1.72 0.57 16.12
CA GLN A 57 -3.03 0.66 15.51
C GLN A 57 -3.67 2.05 15.62
N ALA A 58 -3.96 2.67 14.47
CA ALA A 58 -4.93 3.74 14.41
C ALA A 58 -6.31 3.15 14.73
N GLN A 59 -6.84 3.50 15.90
CA GLN A 59 -8.21 3.18 16.32
C GLN A 59 -9.20 3.63 15.22
N PRO A 60 -10.08 2.75 14.74
CA PRO A 60 -11.30 3.18 14.10
C PRO A 60 -12.09 4.03 15.10
N ALA A 61 -12.52 5.22 14.66
CA ALA A 61 -13.33 6.12 15.45
C ALA A 61 -14.50 5.35 16.09
N GLU A 62 -14.52 5.31 17.42
CA GLU A 62 -15.68 4.88 18.18
C GLU A 62 -16.88 5.74 17.73
N PRO A 63 -18.07 5.17 17.54
CA PRO A 63 -19.27 5.98 17.65
C PRO A 63 -19.34 6.48 19.09
N GLN A 64 -18.85 7.70 19.31
CA GLN A 64 -19.00 8.44 20.55
C GLN A 64 -20.48 8.80 20.73
N SER A 65 -21.28 7.83 21.13
CA SER A 65 -22.48 8.07 21.93
C SER A 65 -22.18 7.55 23.32
N ARG A 66 -21.39 8.33 24.06
CA ARG A 66 -21.18 8.17 25.49
C ARG A 66 -22.53 8.40 26.19
N ASN A 67 -23.25 7.33 26.45
CA ASN A 67 -24.30 7.34 27.44
C ASN A 67 -23.62 6.99 28.78
N ASP A 68 -23.37 8.00 29.60
CA ASP A 68 -22.96 7.80 31.00
C ASP A 68 -24.12 7.14 31.75
N GLY A 69 -24.08 5.81 31.81
CA GLY A 69 -25.05 4.99 32.53
C GLY A 69 -24.65 3.54 32.43
N ALA A 70 -24.34 2.93 33.58
CA ALA A 70 -23.87 1.56 33.77
C ALA A 70 -24.32 0.59 32.65
N GLN A 71 -23.35 0.15 31.84
CA GLN A 71 -23.56 -0.87 30.81
C GLN A 71 -24.11 -2.15 31.46
N PRO A 72 -25.22 -2.74 30.96
CA PRO A 72 -25.79 -3.95 31.54
C PRO A 72 -24.81 -5.12 31.44
N LEU A 73 -24.72 -5.94 32.50
CA LEU A 73 -23.81 -7.09 32.66
C LEU A 73 -23.77 -8.04 31.44
N VAL A 74 -24.86 -8.09 30.67
CA VAL A 74 -25.02 -8.91 29.46
C VAL A 74 -24.05 -8.50 28.34
N VAL A 75 -23.71 -7.22 28.21
CA VAL A 75 -22.78 -6.73 27.17
C VAL A 75 -21.33 -7.14 27.51
N GLN A 76 -20.95 -7.08 28.78
CA GLN A 76 -19.62 -7.51 29.25
C GLN A 76 -19.38 -9.02 29.07
N MET A 77 -20.43 -9.83 29.17
CA MET A 77 -20.30 -11.27 28.91
C MET A 77 -20.24 -11.62 27.41
N LEU A 78 -20.81 -10.78 26.53
CA LEU A 78 -20.72 -10.98 25.09
C LEU A 78 -19.32 -10.67 24.53
N GLU A 79 -18.62 -9.68 25.11
CA GLU A 79 -17.25 -9.31 24.71
C GLU A 79 -16.21 -10.39 25.07
N TRP A 80 -16.46 -11.19 26.11
CA TRP A 80 -15.62 -12.34 26.44
C TRP A 80 -15.81 -13.53 25.49
N LEU A 81 -16.99 -13.62 24.85
CA LEU A 81 -17.35 -14.73 23.97
C LEU A 81 -16.97 -14.49 22.51
N VAL A 82 -16.72 -13.23 22.13
CA VAL A 82 -16.38 -12.83 20.77
C VAL A 82 -14.98 -12.20 20.78
N PRO A 83 -13.91 -12.97 20.50
CA PRO A 83 -12.63 -12.35 20.23
C PRO A 83 -12.79 -11.41 19.04
N VAL A 84 -12.50 -10.13 19.24
CA VAL A 84 -12.43 -9.15 18.16
C VAL A 84 -11.29 -9.58 17.25
N ALA A 85 -11.64 -10.25 16.15
CA ALA A 85 -10.68 -10.69 15.16
C ALA A 85 -10.26 -9.48 14.30
N GLU A 86 -9.39 -8.64 14.85
CA GLU A 86 -8.65 -7.60 14.12
C GLU A 86 -7.55 -8.28 13.28
N ALA A 87 -7.93 -8.84 12.14
CA ALA A 87 -7.00 -9.34 11.14
C ALA A 87 -7.11 -8.48 9.88
N ALA A 88 -6.61 -7.24 9.95
CA ALA A 88 -6.24 -6.55 8.72
C ALA A 88 -5.19 -7.43 7.99
N PRO A 89 -5.32 -7.69 6.68
CA PRO A 89 -4.36 -8.51 5.96
C PRO A 89 -2.97 -7.90 6.11
N ASN A 90 -2.01 -8.67 6.61
CA ASN A 90 -0.61 -8.26 6.65
C ASN A 90 -0.13 -8.04 5.20
N PHE A 91 0.11 -6.79 4.82
CA PHE A 91 0.55 -6.41 3.48
C PHE A 91 2.08 -6.38 3.43
N ASP A 92 2.68 -7.46 2.92
CA ASP A 92 4.12 -7.66 2.99
C ASP A 92 4.87 -6.84 1.93
N ILE A 93 5.86 -6.08 2.40
CA ILE A 93 6.83 -5.34 1.59
C ILE A 93 8.28 -5.57 2.03
N GLN A 94 8.52 -6.51 2.94
CA GLN A 94 9.82 -6.70 3.60
C GLN A 94 10.68 -7.79 2.93
N THR A 95 10.33 -8.23 1.73
CA THR A 95 11.11 -9.25 1.02
C THR A 95 12.46 -8.68 0.53
N PRO A 96 13.53 -9.51 0.47
CA PRO A 96 14.82 -9.07 -0.07
C PRO A 96 14.74 -8.53 -1.50
N ALA A 97 13.82 -9.06 -2.31
CA ALA A 97 13.58 -8.61 -3.68
C ALA A 97 13.01 -7.18 -3.71
N ILE A 98 11.99 -6.90 -2.89
CA ILE A 98 11.41 -5.55 -2.77
C ILE A 98 12.46 -4.56 -2.27
N GLN A 99 13.20 -4.91 -1.22
CA GLN A 99 14.28 -4.06 -0.70
C GLN A 99 15.37 -3.76 -1.73
N SER A 100 15.75 -4.73 -2.56
CA SER A 100 16.73 -4.54 -3.64
C SER A 100 16.22 -3.57 -4.70
N ILE A 101 14.96 -3.74 -5.13
CA ILE A 101 14.31 -2.87 -6.11
C ILE A 101 14.20 -1.43 -5.55
N THR A 102 13.73 -1.27 -4.32
CA THR A 102 13.58 0.04 -3.67
C THR A 102 14.92 0.77 -3.58
N ARG A 103 16.01 0.10 -3.18
CA ARG A 103 17.35 0.71 -3.16
C ARG A 103 17.84 1.14 -4.55
N SER A 104 17.55 0.34 -5.57
CA SER A 104 17.86 0.70 -6.97
C SER A 104 17.10 1.96 -7.41
N MET A 105 15.82 2.07 -7.03
CA MET A 105 15.00 3.25 -7.29
C MET A 105 15.51 4.48 -6.53
N GLU A 106 15.81 4.36 -5.25
CA GLU A 106 16.40 5.41 -4.40
C GLU A 106 17.69 5.96 -5.01
N ALA A 107 18.65 5.09 -5.37
CA ALA A 107 19.91 5.49 -5.99
C ALA A 107 19.73 6.16 -7.38
N ARG A 108 18.66 5.80 -8.11
CA ARG A 108 18.31 6.46 -9.38
C ARG A 108 17.61 7.79 -9.16
N HIS A 109 16.84 7.93 -8.08
CA HIS A 109 15.99 9.08 -7.82
C HIS A 109 16.79 10.38 -7.85
N ALA A 110 17.94 10.43 -7.18
CA ALA A 110 18.82 11.60 -7.16
C ALA A 110 19.20 12.10 -8.58
N ARG A 111 19.36 11.19 -9.55
CA ARG A 111 19.67 11.51 -10.95
C ARG A 111 18.44 11.95 -11.75
N LEU A 112 17.23 11.60 -11.31
CA LEU A 112 15.96 11.99 -11.93
C LEU A 112 15.44 13.35 -11.42
N VAL A 113 15.78 13.75 -10.20
CA VAL A 113 15.32 15.01 -9.57
C VAL A 113 15.44 16.25 -10.47
N PRO A 114 16.57 16.51 -11.16
CA PRO A 114 16.68 17.68 -12.03
C PRO A 114 15.62 17.71 -13.14
N TYR A 115 15.26 16.55 -13.68
CA TYR A 115 14.30 16.43 -14.78
C TYR A 115 12.84 16.49 -14.31
N TYR A 116 12.55 16.09 -13.07
CA TYR A 116 11.26 16.37 -12.45
C TYR A 116 11.08 17.87 -12.20
N ARG A 117 12.12 18.52 -11.66
CA ARG A 117 12.11 19.97 -11.35
C ARG A 117 11.96 20.84 -12.60
N SER A 118 12.63 20.48 -13.70
CA SER A 118 12.47 21.20 -14.97
C SER A 118 11.15 20.89 -15.69
N GLY A 119 10.43 19.86 -15.26
CA GLY A 119 9.24 19.36 -15.93
C GLY A 119 9.54 18.60 -17.23
N ALA A 120 10.79 18.25 -17.49
CA ALA A 120 11.17 17.37 -18.59
C ALA A 120 10.59 15.96 -18.42
N VAL A 121 10.57 15.45 -17.19
CA VAL A 121 9.99 14.15 -16.82
C VAL A 121 8.77 14.37 -15.93
N GLY A 122 7.72 13.62 -16.18
CA GLY A 122 6.48 13.66 -15.40
C GLY A 122 5.93 12.26 -15.11
N MET A 123 5.03 12.19 -14.14
CA MET A 123 4.37 10.97 -13.71
C MET A 123 3.13 10.69 -14.53
N THR A 124 2.93 9.44 -14.93
CA THR A 124 1.73 9.02 -15.66
C THR A 124 0.69 8.43 -14.69
N ARG A 125 -0.58 8.40 -15.11
CA ARG A 125 -1.70 7.92 -14.29
C ARG A 125 -1.62 6.43 -13.92
N ASP A 126 -0.78 5.68 -14.60
CA ASP A 126 -0.49 4.26 -14.43
C ASP A 126 0.71 4.00 -13.49
N GLY A 127 1.18 5.03 -12.79
CA GLY A 127 2.21 4.90 -11.75
C GLY A 127 3.63 4.80 -12.30
N LEU A 128 3.81 5.15 -13.57
CA LEU A 128 5.11 5.18 -14.25
C LEU A 128 5.57 6.65 -14.43
N ILE A 129 6.74 6.82 -15.02
CA ILE A 129 7.24 8.13 -15.45
C ILE A 129 7.48 8.16 -16.96
N THR A 130 7.44 9.34 -17.55
CA THR A 130 7.73 9.53 -18.98
C THR A 130 8.44 10.84 -19.22
N ILE A 131 9.11 10.96 -20.37
CA ILE A 131 9.60 12.24 -20.87
C ILE A 131 8.37 13.01 -21.36
N ARG A 132 7.99 14.04 -20.60
CA ARG A 132 6.88 14.94 -20.91
C ARG A 132 7.29 16.00 -21.92
N ASP A 133 8.48 16.57 -21.73
CA ASP A 133 9.00 17.65 -22.55
C ASP A 133 10.47 17.37 -22.93
N LEU A 134 10.67 16.94 -24.18
CA LEU A 134 12.00 16.66 -24.73
C LEU A 134 12.79 17.95 -25.02
N GLY A 135 12.10 19.08 -25.21
CA GLY A 135 12.70 20.41 -25.42
C GLY A 135 13.39 20.93 -24.15
N ALA A 136 12.86 20.56 -22.98
CA ALA A 136 13.45 20.86 -21.68
C ALA A 136 14.72 20.03 -21.35
N ILE A 137 15.15 19.14 -22.25
CA ILE A 137 16.35 18.29 -22.07
C ILE A 137 17.43 18.67 -23.09
N PRO A 138 18.64 19.08 -22.64
CA PRO A 138 19.77 19.32 -23.52
C PRO A 138 20.07 18.13 -24.42
N LEU A 139 20.41 18.36 -25.70
CA LEU A 139 20.58 17.29 -26.70
C LEU A 139 21.53 16.18 -26.23
N ARG A 140 22.65 16.56 -25.59
CA ARG A 140 23.67 15.63 -25.06
C ARG A 140 23.16 14.73 -23.91
N GLU A 141 22.09 15.13 -23.22
CA GLU A 141 21.54 14.41 -22.06
C GLU A 141 20.36 13.50 -22.42
N ARG A 142 19.73 13.68 -23.59
CA ARG A 142 18.51 12.95 -23.99
C ARG A 142 18.66 11.43 -23.92
N GLY A 143 19.80 10.89 -24.37
CA GLY A 143 20.07 9.45 -24.28
C GLY A 143 20.08 8.95 -22.84
N ARG A 144 20.77 9.68 -21.95
CA ARG A 144 20.82 9.38 -20.51
C ARG A 144 19.44 9.46 -19.86
N VAL A 145 18.65 10.50 -20.15
CA VAL A 145 17.30 10.63 -19.56
C VAL A 145 16.38 9.49 -20.01
N LYS A 146 16.42 9.13 -21.30
CA LYS A 146 15.65 8.00 -21.83
C LYS A 146 15.99 6.70 -21.11
N GLN A 147 17.28 6.45 -20.84
CA GLN A 147 17.73 5.30 -20.08
C GLN A 147 17.23 5.34 -18.63
N LEU A 148 17.37 6.47 -17.94
CA LEU A 148 16.89 6.62 -16.56
C LEU A 148 15.38 6.37 -16.45
N VAL A 149 14.58 6.91 -17.37
CA VAL A 149 13.13 6.68 -17.44
C VAL A 149 12.80 5.21 -17.67
N ALA A 150 13.52 4.55 -18.59
CA ALA A 150 13.29 3.14 -18.87
C ALA A 150 13.64 2.23 -17.67
N GLU A 151 14.77 2.49 -17.01
CA GLU A 151 15.19 1.75 -15.82
C GLU A 151 14.25 1.95 -14.64
N GLU A 152 13.82 3.19 -14.39
CA GLU A 152 12.84 3.50 -13.34
C GLU A 152 11.52 2.76 -13.57
N ASN A 153 11.02 2.77 -14.80
CA ASN A 153 9.77 2.09 -15.13
C ASN A 153 9.90 0.56 -15.08
N ARG A 154 11.09 0.01 -15.35
CA ARG A 154 11.36 -1.42 -15.17
C ARG A 154 11.26 -1.79 -13.69
N ASP A 155 11.89 -1.00 -12.83
CA ASP A 155 11.91 -1.25 -11.39
C ASP A 155 10.52 -1.05 -10.77
N ARG A 156 9.76 -0.01 -11.14
CA ARG A 156 8.37 0.17 -10.70
C ARG A 156 7.47 -1.00 -11.06
N LYS A 157 7.56 -1.50 -12.29
CA LYS A 157 6.79 -2.69 -12.73
C LYS A 157 7.21 -3.94 -11.95
N ALA A 158 8.52 -4.13 -11.74
CA ALA A 158 9.02 -5.24 -10.94
C ALA A 158 8.53 -5.15 -9.49
N LEU A 159 8.54 -3.96 -8.91
CA LEU A 159 8.06 -3.69 -7.55
C LEU A 159 6.58 -4.10 -7.38
N TYR A 160 5.69 -3.63 -8.25
CA TYR A 160 4.26 -3.94 -8.14
C TYR A 160 3.98 -5.44 -8.24
N ARG A 161 4.64 -6.10 -9.18
CA ARG A 161 4.54 -7.54 -9.36
C ARG A 161 5.10 -8.31 -8.16
N GLU A 162 6.21 -7.85 -7.59
CA GLU A 162 6.84 -8.52 -6.46
C GLU A 162 6.04 -8.35 -5.17
N ILE A 163 5.45 -7.17 -4.94
CA ILE A 163 4.51 -6.96 -3.84
C ILE A 163 3.31 -7.91 -3.99
N ALA A 164 2.72 -7.99 -5.19
CA ALA A 164 1.59 -8.89 -5.46
C ALA A 164 1.97 -10.36 -5.17
N ARG A 165 3.15 -10.79 -5.60
CA ARG A 165 3.68 -12.15 -5.37
C ARG A 165 3.97 -12.43 -3.89
N ALA A 166 4.63 -11.51 -3.20
CA ALA A 166 4.96 -11.63 -1.78
C ALA A 166 3.70 -11.79 -0.92
N ASN A 167 2.60 -11.15 -1.32
CA ASN A 167 1.31 -11.25 -0.66
C ASN A 167 0.49 -12.47 -1.10
N GLY A 168 1.01 -13.32 -1.99
CA GLY A 168 0.31 -14.50 -2.50
C GLY A 168 -0.87 -14.18 -3.41
N ARG A 169 -0.96 -12.94 -3.92
CA ARG A 169 -2.08 -12.41 -4.72
C ARG A 169 -1.60 -11.73 -6.00
N PRO A 170 -1.12 -12.47 -7.01
CA PRO A 170 -0.71 -11.91 -8.30
C PRO A 170 -1.79 -11.06 -8.97
N GLU A 171 -3.07 -11.37 -8.72
CA GLU A 171 -4.22 -10.62 -9.23
C GLU A 171 -4.31 -9.17 -8.70
N TRP A 172 -3.68 -8.88 -7.55
CA TRP A 172 -3.68 -7.53 -6.97
C TRP A 172 -2.74 -6.56 -7.67
N GLU A 173 -1.88 -7.00 -8.60
CA GLU A 173 -0.87 -6.14 -9.24
C GLU A 173 -1.48 -4.86 -9.83
N LYS A 174 -2.68 -4.95 -10.45
CA LYS A 174 -3.37 -3.80 -11.03
C LYS A 174 -3.78 -2.78 -9.97
N ASP A 175 -4.33 -3.24 -8.85
CA ASP A 175 -4.80 -2.38 -7.76
C ASP A 175 -3.61 -1.80 -6.97
N ILE A 176 -2.56 -2.58 -6.76
CA ILE A 176 -1.27 -2.11 -6.21
C ILE A 176 -0.73 -0.97 -7.08
N ARG A 177 -0.64 -1.17 -8.41
CA ARG A 177 -0.18 -0.14 -9.32
C ARG A 177 -1.04 1.13 -9.25
N ALA A 178 -2.36 0.99 -9.19
CA ALA A 178 -3.27 2.13 -9.08
C ALA A 178 -3.09 2.89 -7.75
N THR A 179 -2.90 2.18 -6.64
CA THR A 179 -2.57 2.76 -5.35
C THR A 179 -1.25 3.52 -5.40
N PHE A 180 -0.18 2.88 -5.86
CA PHE A 180 1.12 3.54 -6.00
C PHE A 180 1.08 4.74 -6.95
N ALA A 181 0.33 4.68 -8.04
CA ALA A 181 0.20 5.80 -8.97
C ALA A 181 -0.28 7.07 -8.27
N ARG A 182 -1.31 6.94 -7.42
CA ARG A 182 -1.83 8.04 -6.61
C ARG A 182 -0.80 8.49 -5.57
N ARG A 183 -0.26 7.54 -4.79
CA ARG A 183 0.68 7.86 -3.70
C ARG A 183 1.97 8.51 -4.21
N TRP A 184 2.50 8.10 -5.36
CA TRP A 184 3.65 8.76 -5.99
C TRP A 184 3.41 10.25 -6.20
N VAL A 185 2.23 10.62 -6.73
CA VAL A 185 1.85 12.03 -6.93
C VAL A 185 1.62 12.73 -5.60
N ASP A 186 0.89 12.10 -4.66
CA ASP A 186 0.58 12.66 -3.34
C ASP A 186 1.83 12.98 -2.52
N ARG A 187 2.89 12.17 -2.67
CA ARG A 187 4.17 12.33 -1.98
C ARG A 187 5.19 13.17 -2.77
N ALA A 188 4.94 13.49 -4.04
CA ALA A 188 5.85 14.29 -4.85
C ALA A 188 6.00 15.73 -4.30
N PRO A 189 7.18 16.36 -4.41
CA PRO A 189 7.33 17.79 -4.14
C PRO A 189 6.43 18.67 -5.04
N ALA A 190 6.06 19.86 -4.54
CA ALA A 190 5.36 20.87 -5.33
C ALA A 190 6.15 21.24 -6.60
N GLY A 191 5.43 21.59 -7.66
CA GLY A 191 6.00 21.98 -8.95
C GLY A 191 6.29 20.81 -9.90
N TRP A 192 6.17 19.56 -9.47
CA TRP A 192 6.34 18.38 -10.33
C TRP A 192 5.12 18.14 -11.21
N TRP A 193 5.34 17.55 -12.40
CA TRP A 193 4.29 17.29 -13.37
C TRP A 193 3.74 15.87 -13.26
N TYR A 194 2.42 15.74 -13.32
CA TYR A 194 1.72 14.45 -13.30
C TYR A 194 0.51 14.48 -14.23
N GLN A 195 0.05 13.30 -14.65
CA GLN A 195 -1.21 13.14 -15.37
C GLN A 195 -2.36 12.95 -14.38
N ASP A 196 -3.45 13.71 -14.54
CA ASP A 196 -4.70 13.45 -13.83
C ASP A 196 -5.41 12.19 -14.37
N ALA A 197 -6.58 11.86 -13.80
CA ALA A 197 -7.35 10.68 -14.22
C ALA A 197 -7.70 10.69 -15.72
N GLY A 198 -7.92 11.87 -16.29
CA GLY A 198 -8.20 12.09 -17.72
C GLY A 198 -6.95 12.01 -18.60
N GLY A 199 -5.75 11.92 -18.01
CA GLY A 199 -4.49 11.92 -18.73
C GLY A 199 -3.94 13.31 -19.05
N ALA A 200 -4.61 14.38 -18.57
CA ALA A 200 -4.15 15.74 -18.78
C ALA A 200 -2.99 16.05 -17.82
N TRP A 201 -1.98 16.77 -18.32
CA TRP A 201 -0.83 17.17 -17.51
C TRP A 201 -1.22 18.29 -16.54
N LYS A 202 -0.97 18.05 -15.26
CA LYS A 202 -1.10 19.01 -14.16
C LYS A 202 0.26 19.20 -13.48
N ARG A 203 0.40 20.34 -12.83
CA ARG A 203 1.54 20.66 -11.98
C ARG A 203 1.06 20.66 -10.54
N LYS A 204 1.74 19.92 -9.68
CA LYS A 204 1.46 19.87 -8.25
C LYS A 204 1.77 21.18 -7.56
#